data_AF-A0A351NFA8-F1
#
_entry.id   AF-A0A351NFA8-F1
#
_cell.length_a   1.000
_cell.length_b   1.000
_cell.length_c   1.000
_cell.angle_alpha   90.00
_cell.angle_beta   90.00
_cell.angle_gamma   90.00
#
_symmetry.space_group_name_H-M   'P 1'
#
loop_
_entity.id
_entity.type
_entity.pdbx_description
1 polymer ?
#
loop_
_entity_poly.entity_id
_entity_poly.type
_entity_poly.pdbx_seq_one_letter_code
_entity_poly.pdbx_strand_id
1 'polypeptide(L)'
;DLFLLTNKPVLYVCNVDDASALNGNKYVDAVREAVKDEQAEILIISARTESEIAEIEDYDDRQMFLQEMGLEESGVIRLIQSAYHLLGLQTFFTAGADECRAWTIHKGDKAPKAAGVIHSDFEKGFIRAEVISYDDFVKYKTEAAVRAAGKMGIEGKDYVVKDGDVMHFLFNV
;
A
#
# COMPACT_ATOMS: atom_id res chain seq x y z
N ASP A 1 24.55 13.67 -2.12
CA ASP A 1 24.38 12.26 -1.77
C ASP A 1 25.37 11.35 -2.48
N LEU A 2 25.81 10.29 -1.81
CA LEU A 2 26.79 9.32 -2.32
C LEU A 2 26.14 8.08 -2.98
N PHE A 3 24.81 7.95 -2.95
CA PHE A 3 24.02 6.87 -3.61
C PHE A 3 24.59 5.45 -3.42
N LEU A 4 25.04 5.13 -2.22
CA LEU A 4 25.67 3.84 -1.91
C LEU A 4 24.68 2.69 -2.11
N LEU A 5 25.13 1.61 -2.75
CA LEU A 5 24.30 0.43 -3.02
C LEU A 5 23.81 -0.24 -1.73
N THR A 6 24.67 -0.31 -0.71
CA THR A 6 24.38 -0.92 0.59
C THR A 6 23.46 -0.10 1.50
N ASN A 7 23.15 1.14 1.11
CA ASN A 7 22.16 1.95 1.83
C ASN A 7 20.74 1.72 1.32
N LYS A 8 20.56 0.96 0.22
CA LYS A 8 19.23 0.64 -0.29
C LYS A 8 18.55 -0.33 0.68
N PRO A 9 17.26 -0.12 1.01
CA PRO A 9 16.53 -1.05 1.84
C PRO A 9 16.38 -2.39 1.09
N VAL A 10 16.38 -3.50 1.84
CA VAL A 10 16.40 -4.87 1.30
C VAL A 10 15.20 -5.66 1.81
N LEU A 11 14.57 -6.40 0.89
CA LEU A 11 13.56 -7.42 1.17
C LEU A 11 14.09 -8.75 0.66
N TYR A 12 14.22 -9.73 1.55
CA TYR A 12 14.62 -11.09 1.21
C TYR A 12 13.40 -11.91 0.81
N VAL A 13 13.38 -12.39 -0.44
CA VAL A 13 12.30 -13.24 -0.94
C VAL A 13 12.78 -14.70 -0.99
N CYS A 14 12.34 -15.49 -0.01
CA CYS A 14 12.65 -16.90 0.10
C CYS A 14 11.67 -17.74 -0.74
N ASN A 15 12.14 -18.18 -1.91
CA ASN A 15 11.40 -19.14 -2.73
C ASN A 15 11.52 -20.56 -2.14
N VAL A 16 10.38 -21.20 -1.87
CA VAL A 16 10.29 -22.52 -1.22
C VAL A 16 9.39 -23.47 -2.00
N ASP A 17 9.37 -24.74 -1.60
CA ASP A 17 8.37 -25.72 -2.05
C ASP A 17 6.97 -25.42 -1.49
N ASP A 18 5.94 -25.97 -2.14
CA ASP A 18 4.53 -25.67 -1.85
C ASP A 18 4.13 -26.01 -0.40
N ALA A 19 4.65 -27.12 0.14
CA ALA A 19 4.40 -27.53 1.53
C ALA A 19 5.00 -26.57 2.56
N SER A 20 6.02 -25.80 2.15
CA SER A 20 6.74 -24.83 2.98
C SER A 20 6.24 -23.40 2.78
N ALA A 21 5.29 -23.13 1.86
CA ALA A 21 4.85 -21.77 1.53
C ALA A 21 4.26 -20.99 2.72
N LEU A 22 3.62 -21.69 3.65
CA LEU A 22 3.02 -21.09 4.85
C LEU A 22 4.05 -20.74 5.93
N ASN A 23 4.87 -21.71 6.32
CA ASN A 23 5.70 -21.61 7.53
C ASN A 23 7.21 -21.49 7.23
N GLY A 24 7.61 -21.72 5.99
CA GLY A 24 9.00 -21.86 5.58
C GLY A 24 9.55 -23.25 5.89
N ASN A 25 10.87 -23.37 5.76
CA ASN A 25 11.63 -24.58 6.03
C ASN A 25 12.99 -24.22 6.64
N LYS A 26 13.81 -25.23 6.92
CA LYS A 26 15.15 -25.05 7.52
C LYS A 26 16.06 -24.05 6.78
N TYR A 27 15.85 -23.82 5.48
CA TYR A 27 16.63 -22.86 4.71
C TYR A 27 16.14 -21.43 4.95
N VAL A 28 14.83 -21.24 5.11
CA VAL A 28 14.27 -19.94 5.53
C VAL A 28 14.78 -19.58 6.92
N ASP A 29 14.87 -20.55 7.84
CA ASP A 29 15.44 -20.31 9.18
C ASP A 29 16.91 -19.93 9.13
N ALA A 30 17.69 -20.55 8.23
CA ALA A 30 19.08 -20.16 8.00
C ALA A 30 19.20 -18.74 7.44
N VAL A 31 18.31 -18.31 6.54
CA VAL A 31 18.26 -16.93 6.05
C VAL A 31 17.89 -15.97 7.18
N ARG A 32 16.85 -16.27 7.97
CA ARG A 32 16.44 -15.47 9.13
C ARG A 32 17.60 -15.22 10.09
N GLU A 33 18.37 -16.26 10.39
CA GLU A 33 19.55 -16.14 11.25
C GLU A 33 20.67 -15.32 10.61
N ALA A 34 20.92 -15.49 9.30
CA ALA A 34 21.97 -14.79 8.58
C ALA A 34 21.72 -13.27 8.49
N VAL A 35 20.46 -12.84 8.41
CA VAL A 35 20.08 -11.43 8.21
C VAL A 35 19.46 -10.80 9.46
N LYS A 36 19.53 -11.46 10.62
CA LYS A 36 18.90 -11.00 11.87
C LYS A 36 19.38 -9.62 12.34
N ASP A 37 20.62 -9.27 12.00
CA ASP A 37 21.23 -7.99 12.35
C ASP A 37 21.02 -6.93 11.25
N GLU A 38 20.39 -7.31 10.13
CA GLU A 38 19.93 -6.41 9.09
C GLU A 38 18.51 -5.95 9.42
N GLN A 39 18.22 -4.67 9.18
CA GLN A 39 16.83 -4.16 9.21
C GLN A 39 16.13 -4.52 7.90
N ALA A 40 16.05 -5.82 7.61
CA ALA A 40 15.50 -6.34 6.37
C ALA A 40 14.28 -7.21 6.65
N GLU A 41 13.26 -7.08 5.80
CA GLU A 41 12.09 -7.95 5.84
C GLU A 41 12.38 -9.27 5.12
N ILE A 42 11.68 -10.33 5.52
CA ILE A 42 11.72 -11.64 4.86
C ILE A 42 10.31 -12.02 4.44
N LEU A 43 10.16 -12.37 3.17
CA LEU A 43 8.92 -12.91 2.59
C LEU A 43 9.16 -14.34 2.09
N ILE A 44 8.22 -15.23 2.39
CA ILE A 44 8.23 -16.61 1.89
C ILE A 44 7.20 -16.71 0.77
N ILE A 45 7.61 -17.26 -0.37
CA ILE A 45 6.73 -17.54 -1.51
C ILE A 45 7.05 -18.93 -2.09
N SER A 46 6.06 -19.61 -2.68
CA SER A 46 6.35 -20.67 -3.65
C SER A 46 6.15 -20.10 -5.05
N ALA A 47 7.25 -19.83 -5.76
CA ALA A 47 7.18 -19.28 -7.11
C ALA A 47 6.42 -20.19 -8.08
N ARG A 48 6.41 -21.51 -7.82
CA ARG A 48 5.62 -22.47 -8.58
C ARG A 48 4.13 -22.22 -8.34
N THR A 49 3.70 -22.20 -7.08
CA THR A 49 2.33 -21.90 -6.70
C THR A 49 1.86 -20.56 -7.27
N GLU A 50 2.71 -19.52 -7.20
CA GLU A 50 2.36 -18.21 -7.76
C GLU A 50 2.15 -18.24 -9.27
N SER A 51 2.92 -19.07 -9.99
CA SER A 51 2.72 -19.26 -11.44
C SER A 51 1.38 -19.94 -11.73
N GLU A 52 1.01 -20.95 -10.94
CA GLU A 52 -0.28 -21.64 -11.08
C GLU A 52 -1.45 -20.68 -10.76
N ILE A 53 -1.34 -19.88 -9.69
CA ILE A 53 -2.32 -18.83 -9.34
C ILE A 53 -2.48 -17.80 -10.47
N ALA A 54 -1.38 -17.43 -11.14
CA ALA A 54 -1.40 -16.43 -12.21
C ALA A 54 -2.14 -16.92 -13.47
N GLU A 55 -2.25 -18.23 -13.67
CA GLU A 55 -2.99 -18.84 -14.78
C GLU A 55 -4.50 -18.97 -14.49
N ILE A 56 -4.93 -18.82 -13.23
CA ILE A 56 -6.34 -18.84 -12.85
C ILE A 56 -6.96 -17.46 -13.12
N GLU A 57 -7.74 -17.36 -14.20
CA GLU A 57 -8.41 -16.11 -14.60
C GLU A 57 -9.64 -15.81 -13.73
N ASP A 58 -10.39 -16.84 -13.35
CA ASP A 58 -11.60 -16.69 -12.55
C ASP A 58 -11.28 -16.34 -11.10
N TYR A 59 -11.97 -15.34 -10.57
CA TYR A 59 -11.71 -14.84 -9.22
C TYR A 59 -12.12 -15.86 -8.15
N ASP A 60 -13.28 -16.50 -8.30
CA ASP A 60 -13.80 -17.43 -7.29
C ASP A 60 -12.94 -18.69 -7.26
N ASP A 61 -12.53 -19.20 -8.43
CA ASP A 61 -11.59 -20.33 -8.52
C ASP A 61 -10.24 -20.00 -7.87
N ARG A 62 -9.72 -18.77 -8.09
CA ARG A 62 -8.47 -18.33 -7.46
C ARG A 62 -8.60 -18.27 -5.94
N GLN A 63 -9.72 -17.75 -5.43
CA GLN A 63 -9.98 -17.69 -3.99
C GLN A 63 -10.10 -19.10 -3.38
N MET A 64 -10.77 -20.02 -4.07
CA MET A 64 -10.85 -21.41 -3.64
C MET A 64 -9.47 -22.06 -3.56
N PHE A 65 -8.64 -21.88 -4.59
CA PHE A 65 -7.27 -22.41 -4.60
C PHE A 65 -6.42 -21.86 -3.44
N LEU A 66 -6.49 -20.55 -3.18
CA LEU A 66 -5.79 -19.93 -2.05
C LEU A 66 -6.26 -20.53 -0.70
N GLN A 67 -7.57 -20.68 -0.52
CA GLN A 67 -8.15 -21.27 0.70
C GLN A 67 -7.73 -22.73 0.91
N GLU A 68 -7.70 -23.55 -0.14
CA GLU A 68 -7.21 -24.93 -0.07
C GLU A 68 -5.75 -25.02 0.36
N MET A 69 -4.94 -24.02 -0.01
CA MET A 69 -3.56 -23.87 0.44
C MET A 69 -3.40 -23.21 1.81
N GLY A 70 -4.50 -22.77 2.44
CA GLY A 70 -4.48 -22.04 3.71
C GLY A 70 -3.93 -20.61 3.59
N LEU A 71 -3.93 -20.03 2.39
CA LEU A 71 -3.48 -18.68 2.11
C LEU A 71 -4.68 -17.72 2.02
N GLU A 72 -4.56 -16.55 2.64
CA GLU A 72 -5.57 -15.48 2.49
C GLU A 72 -5.36 -14.66 1.21
N GLU A 73 -4.11 -14.52 0.78
CA GLU A 73 -3.71 -13.78 -0.41
C GLU A 73 -2.46 -14.41 -1.05
N SER A 74 -2.23 -14.11 -2.33
CA SER A 74 -1.07 -14.66 -3.05
C SER A 74 0.25 -14.04 -2.57
N GLY A 75 1.33 -14.79 -2.69
CA GLY A 75 2.68 -14.32 -2.39
C GLY A 75 3.10 -13.14 -3.27
N VAL A 76 2.62 -13.06 -4.51
CA VAL A 76 2.85 -11.89 -5.38
C VAL A 76 2.18 -10.63 -4.84
N ILE A 77 0.95 -10.71 -4.32
CA ILE A 77 0.28 -9.54 -3.71
C ILE A 77 1.06 -9.06 -2.49
N ARG A 78 1.47 -10.00 -1.62
CA ARG A 78 2.32 -9.72 -0.45
C ARG A 78 3.63 -9.08 -0.85
N LEU A 79 4.28 -9.57 -1.91
CA LEU A 79 5.52 -9.00 -2.43
C LEU A 79 5.35 -7.56 -2.91
N ILE A 80 4.26 -7.27 -3.63
CA ILE A 80 3.96 -5.90 -4.10
C ILE A 80 3.77 -4.96 -2.90
N GLN A 81 2.97 -5.36 -1.91
CA GLN A 81 2.73 -4.55 -0.71
C GLN A 81 4.01 -4.33 0.11
N SER A 82 4.79 -5.39 0.37
CA SER A 82 6.07 -5.27 1.08
C SER A 82 7.05 -4.37 0.32
N ALA A 83 7.16 -4.50 -1.00
CA ALA A 83 8.03 -3.62 -1.80
C ALA A 83 7.56 -2.16 -1.76
N TYR A 84 6.24 -1.92 -1.79
CA TYR A 84 5.66 -0.59 -1.69
C TYR A 84 6.00 0.07 -0.34
N HIS A 85 5.86 -0.66 0.76
CA HIS A 85 6.25 -0.21 2.09
C HIS A 85 7.77 0.00 2.23
N LEU A 86 8.58 -0.91 1.66
CA LEU A 86 10.05 -0.83 1.67
C LEU A 86 10.56 0.44 1.00
N LEU A 87 9.87 0.90 -0.05
CA LEU A 87 10.15 2.16 -0.76
C LEU A 87 9.64 3.40 0.00
N GLY A 88 9.04 3.22 1.17
CA GLY A 88 8.46 4.31 1.97
C GLY A 88 7.27 4.97 1.28
N LEU A 89 6.53 4.21 0.47
CA LEU A 89 5.35 4.70 -0.23
C LEU A 89 4.08 4.45 0.59
N GLN A 90 3.09 5.31 0.40
CA GLN A 90 1.75 5.17 0.96
C GLN A 90 0.71 5.68 -0.06
N THR A 91 -0.54 5.30 0.14
CA THR A 91 -1.64 5.62 -0.78
C THR A 91 -2.58 6.65 -0.16
N PHE A 92 -3.05 7.60 -0.96
CA PHE A 92 -4.29 8.33 -0.67
C PHE A 92 -5.29 8.13 -1.80
N PHE A 93 -6.57 8.41 -1.55
CA PHE A 93 -7.63 8.22 -2.53
C PHE A 93 -8.30 9.52 -2.91
N THR A 94 -8.68 9.63 -4.18
CA THR A 94 -9.73 10.55 -4.63
C THR A 94 -10.96 9.71 -4.96
N ALA A 95 -12.12 10.07 -4.42
CA ALA A 95 -13.38 9.38 -4.67
C ALA A 95 -14.42 10.38 -5.16
N GLY A 96 -15.07 10.08 -6.28
CA GLY A 96 -16.14 10.88 -6.86
C GLY A 96 -17.12 9.98 -7.63
N ALA A 97 -18.19 10.58 -8.16
CA ALA A 97 -19.19 9.83 -8.91
C ALA A 97 -18.62 9.18 -10.19
N ASP A 98 -17.63 9.82 -10.80
CA ASP A 98 -17.05 9.41 -12.07
C ASP A 98 -15.78 8.55 -11.91
N GLU A 99 -15.03 8.73 -10.80
CA GLU A 99 -13.74 8.06 -10.60
C GLU A 99 -13.44 7.82 -9.12
N CYS A 100 -12.92 6.62 -8.84
CA CYS A 100 -12.22 6.31 -7.59
C CYS A 100 -10.79 5.92 -7.95
N ARG A 101 -9.80 6.63 -7.40
CA ARG A 101 -8.39 6.42 -7.75
C ARG A 101 -7.48 6.43 -6.55
N ALA A 102 -6.53 5.50 -6.55
CA ALA A 102 -5.40 5.44 -5.64
C ALA A 102 -4.23 6.26 -6.18
N TRP A 103 -3.64 7.08 -5.33
CA TRP A 103 -2.50 7.92 -5.64
C TRP A 103 -1.33 7.58 -4.73
N THR A 104 -0.16 7.34 -5.34
CA THR A 104 1.07 6.99 -4.63
C THR A 104 1.82 8.24 -4.22
N ILE A 105 2.17 8.33 -2.93
CA ILE A 105 3.01 9.40 -2.35
C ILE A 105 4.07 8.78 -1.46
N HIS A 106 5.07 9.57 -1.06
CA HIS A 106 5.99 9.13 -0.01
C HIS A 106 5.39 9.37 1.37
N LYS A 107 5.73 8.49 2.31
CA LYS A 107 5.38 8.67 3.71
C LYS A 107 5.95 9.99 4.24
N GLY A 108 5.08 10.81 4.81
CA GLY A 108 5.45 12.14 5.30
C GLY A 108 5.18 13.28 4.31
N ASP A 109 4.76 12.98 3.08
CA ASP A 109 4.34 14.02 2.14
C ASP A 109 3.17 14.84 2.72
N LYS A 110 3.28 16.16 2.56
CA LYS A 110 2.25 17.11 2.98
C LYS A 110 1.16 17.24 1.92
N ALA A 111 -0.02 17.71 2.32
CA ALA A 111 -1.18 17.86 1.44
C ALA A 111 -0.90 18.59 0.10
N PRO A 112 -0.11 19.69 0.03
CA PRO A 112 0.23 20.31 -1.26
C PRO A 112 1.04 19.40 -2.18
N LYS A 113 1.97 18.63 -1.61
CA LYS A 113 2.81 17.71 -2.37
C LYS A 113 1.98 16.55 -2.93
N ALA A 114 1.07 16.02 -2.11
CA ALA A 114 0.11 14.99 -2.54
C ALA A 114 -0.80 15.50 -3.67
N ALA A 115 -1.31 16.73 -3.57
CA ALA A 115 -2.08 17.37 -4.64
C ALA A 115 -1.26 17.51 -5.94
N GLY A 116 0.04 17.80 -5.81
CA GLY A 116 0.99 17.88 -6.92
C GLY A 116 1.15 16.59 -7.73
N VAL A 117 0.93 15.43 -7.11
CA VAL A 117 0.96 14.12 -7.80
C VAL A 117 -0.21 13.99 -8.78
N ILE A 118 -1.34 14.64 -8.50
CA ILE A 118 -2.48 14.71 -9.43
C ILE A 118 -2.16 15.66 -10.58
N HIS A 119 -1.72 16.88 -10.24
CA HIS A 119 -1.30 17.87 -11.22
C HIS A 119 -0.38 18.92 -10.58
N SER A 120 0.67 19.31 -11.29
CA SER A 120 1.69 20.24 -10.74
C SER A 120 1.14 21.62 -10.38
N ASP A 121 0.07 22.09 -11.04
CA ASP A 121 -0.59 23.34 -10.69
C ASP A 121 -1.36 23.27 -9.36
N PHE A 122 -1.83 22.09 -8.93
CA PHE A 122 -2.53 21.96 -7.65
C PHE A 122 -1.57 22.19 -6.48
N GLU A 123 -0.31 21.78 -6.61
CA GLU A 123 0.71 22.04 -5.59
C GLU A 123 0.96 23.55 -5.41
N LYS A 124 1.05 24.30 -6.52
CA LYS A 124 1.26 25.76 -6.49
C LYS A 124 0.03 26.53 -6.02
N GLY A 125 -1.14 26.11 -6.53
CA GLY A 125 -2.44 26.72 -6.27
C GLY A 125 -3.10 26.25 -4.99
N PHE A 126 -2.48 25.35 -4.22
CA PHE A 126 -3.09 24.72 -3.05
C PHE A 126 -3.62 25.73 -2.04
N ILE A 127 -4.91 25.59 -1.70
CA ILE A 127 -5.57 26.35 -0.65
C ILE A 127 -5.70 25.49 0.61
N ARG A 128 -6.38 24.35 0.49
CA ARG A 128 -6.68 23.40 1.57
C ARG A 128 -7.12 22.05 1.00
N ALA A 129 -7.17 21.03 1.84
CA ALA A 129 -7.76 19.73 1.51
C ALA A 129 -8.94 19.42 2.43
N GLU A 130 -10.01 18.85 1.87
CA GLU A 130 -11.00 18.11 2.64
C GLU A 130 -10.48 16.69 2.80
N VAL A 131 -10.42 16.18 4.03
CA VAL A 131 -9.82 14.88 4.34
C VAL A 131 -10.78 14.04 5.15
N ILE A 132 -10.94 12.78 4.73
CA ILE A 132 -11.68 11.76 5.46
C ILE A 132 -10.74 10.58 5.67
N SER A 133 -10.62 10.09 6.90
CA SER A 133 -9.87 8.85 7.13
C SER A 133 -10.57 7.65 6.48
N TYR A 134 -9.81 6.68 5.97
CA TYR A 134 -10.39 5.46 5.39
C TYR A 134 -11.42 4.80 6.31
N ASP A 135 -11.08 4.66 7.59
CA ASP A 135 -11.94 4.04 8.61
C ASP A 135 -13.26 4.80 8.79
N ASP A 136 -13.22 6.14 8.84
CA ASP A 136 -14.45 6.94 8.91
C ASP A 136 -15.26 6.80 7.61
N PHE A 137 -14.61 6.80 6.44
CA PHE A 137 -15.32 6.64 5.16
C PHE A 137 -16.05 5.30 5.09
N VAL A 138 -15.39 4.20 5.44
CA VAL A 138 -15.99 2.85 5.48
C VAL A 138 -17.12 2.78 6.50
N LYS A 139 -16.93 3.38 7.68
CA LYS A 139 -17.93 3.37 8.76
C LYS A 139 -19.22 4.13 8.39
N TYR A 140 -19.08 5.33 7.83
CA TYR A 140 -20.23 6.21 7.52
C TYR A 140 -20.75 6.05 6.09
N LYS A 141 -20.03 5.32 5.23
CA LYS A 141 -20.38 4.89 3.87
C LYS A 141 -20.54 5.99 2.81
N THR A 142 -20.77 7.23 3.22
CA THR A 142 -20.97 8.38 2.31
C THR A 142 -20.33 9.63 2.88
N GLU A 143 -19.82 10.51 2.02
CA GLU A 143 -19.27 11.80 2.43
C GLU A 143 -20.27 12.65 3.21
N ALA A 144 -21.56 12.61 2.81
CA ALA A 144 -22.62 13.34 3.50
C ALA A 144 -22.78 12.86 4.95
N ALA A 145 -22.73 11.55 5.19
CA ALA A 145 -22.79 10.98 6.52
C ALA A 145 -21.53 11.28 7.35
N VAL A 146 -20.34 11.22 6.74
CA VAL A 146 -19.07 11.63 7.37
C VAL A 146 -19.13 13.09 7.81
N ARG A 147 -19.62 13.98 6.93
CA ARG A 147 -19.76 15.41 7.22
C ARG A 147 -20.78 15.65 8.33
N ALA A 148 -21.93 14.98 8.29
CA ALA A 148 -22.95 15.06 9.35
C ALA A 148 -22.42 14.56 10.71
N ALA A 149 -21.50 13.59 10.71
CA ALA A 149 -20.83 13.09 11.90
C ALA A 149 -19.65 13.96 12.37
N GLY A 150 -19.33 15.05 11.67
CA GLY A 150 -18.20 15.94 12.00
C GLY A 150 -16.83 15.29 11.81
N LYS A 151 -16.73 14.31 10.89
CA LYS A 151 -15.50 13.53 10.64
C LYS A 151 -14.74 13.95 9.38
N MET A 152 -15.26 14.93 8.64
CA MET A 152 -14.56 15.54 7.52
C MET A 152 -13.64 16.64 8.04
N GLY A 153 -12.33 16.43 7.94
CA GLY A 153 -11.31 17.41 8.28
C GLY A 153 -11.14 18.45 7.17
N ILE A 154 -10.79 19.68 7.56
CA ILE A 154 -10.36 20.73 6.63
C ILE A 154 -8.92 21.04 6.98
N GLU A 155 -8.02 20.60 6.12
CA GLU A 155 -6.60 20.52 6.41
C GLU A 155 -5.79 21.52 5.58
N GLY A 156 -4.81 22.13 6.22
CA GLY A 156 -3.94 23.15 5.63
C GLY A 156 -2.68 22.57 4.99
N LYS A 157 -1.76 23.48 4.62
CA LYS A 157 -0.50 23.13 3.94
C LYS A 157 0.43 22.24 4.77
N ASP A 158 0.30 22.25 6.08
CA ASP A 158 1.15 21.50 7.00
C ASP A 158 0.62 20.11 7.34
N TYR A 159 -0.58 19.76 6.88
CA TYR A 159 -1.13 18.43 7.09
C TYR A 159 -0.27 17.39 6.39
N VAL A 160 0.17 16.40 7.17
CA VAL A 160 0.88 15.22 6.68
C VAL A 160 -0.17 14.19 6.30
N VAL A 161 -0.20 13.84 5.01
CA VAL A 161 -1.18 12.88 4.49
C VAL A 161 -0.96 11.52 5.14
N LYS A 162 -2.05 10.87 5.53
CA LYS A 162 -2.02 9.53 6.11
C LYS A 162 -2.40 8.51 5.06
N ASP A 163 -1.87 7.31 5.23
CA ASP A 163 -2.24 6.18 4.38
C ASP A 163 -3.75 5.92 4.43
N GLY A 164 -4.35 5.78 3.26
CA GLY A 164 -5.78 5.59 3.05
C GLY A 164 -6.65 6.85 3.14
N ASP A 165 -6.08 8.04 3.37
CA ASP A 165 -6.88 9.27 3.40
C ASP A 165 -7.67 9.44 2.08
N VAL A 166 -8.98 9.68 2.19
CA VAL A 166 -9.83 10.08 1.08
C VAL A 166 -9.84 11.60 1.04
N MET A 167 -9.30 12.18 -0.04
CA MET A 167 -8.97 13.60 -0.12
C MET A 167 -9.64 14.28 -1.31
N HIS A 168 -10.08 15.51 -1.08
CA HIS A 168 -10.50 16.45 -2.11
C HIS A 168 -9.73 17.76 -1.95
N PHE A 169 -9.00 18.15 -2.99
CA PHE A 169 -8.12 19.32 -2.94
C PHE A 169 -8.82 20.57 -3.50
N LEU A 170 -8.82 21.65 -2.73
CA LEU A 170 -9.24 22.96 -3.19
C LEU A 170 -8.00 23.79 -3.56
N PHE A 171 -7.99 24.32 -4.77
CA PHE A 171 -6.89 25.10 -5.32
C PHE A 171 -7.43 26.29 -6.12
N ASN A 172 -6.60 27.31 -6.30
CA ASN A 172 -6.86 28.40 -7.24
C ASN A 172 -5.99 28.22 -8.49
N VAL A 173 -6.58 28.47 -9.66
CA VAL A 173 -5.90 28.47 -10.97
C VAL A 173 -5.55 29.91 -11.34
#